data_AF-A0A2M6ITL6-F1
#
_entry.id   AF-A0A2M6ITL6-F1
#
_cell.length_a   1.000
_cell.length_b   1.000
_cell.length_c   1.000
_cell.angle_alpha   90.00
_cell.angle_beta   90.00
_cell.angle_gamma   90.00
#
_symmetry.space_group_name_H-M   'P 1'
#
loop_
_entity.id
_entity.type
_entity.pdbx_description
1 polymer ?
#
loop_
_entity_poly.entity_id
_entity_poly.type
_entity_poly.pdbx_seq_one_letter_code
_entity_poly.pdbx_strand_id
1 'polypeptide(L)'
;MSCTKDTPIPYLDEDGAWRLDDIENIYKKYSHKPQKIKVLSFDKDNDVDWTTPSAILRHKLGASKKILKITTQHGRSVEVTEDHSVFIIDQKTADIVPKAAGEITIDDYIVSTNHIPKSSILTYIDVVDYFKTKNAYISNFSLKNIKEIKNRDYASQYKSRNALPIKYLNQFDLDKEHIEVGISQSNKIPARIPVNEKLCRLLGYFMAEGSYQNGLILSFNKSEVDLIEDTIEISKKLFNTTPSVNINQHNCAQVEIQSKNLEIVFREVFNIRKGAKNKRIPNILFHVNDKCIKSFVYGYTKGDGSIRILKDNTNRIDVTSVSKDLLNDFQYLLSMIGISASYYRRNKSSIDKEIKGTVTSNNENFTLCFSGYVYQNKTIINKNSKDRNNFADQIPLLPIFRKYISVSKDQQVISKKRLEKYVITDNKLHALVTGDLSFLKVRDIEELEYSSDEYVYDFSVPGKENFYGGFLGLFLHNTMGEGGAIITDNPLIHKSIRSFRDWGRD
;
A
#
# COMPACT_ATOMS: atom_id res chain seq x y z
N MET A 1 4.99 24.98 -8.03
CA MET A 1 5.47 23.70 -7.51
C MET A 1 4.32 22.99 -6.82
N SER A 2 3.60 22.11 -7.51
CA SER A 2 2.48 21.36 -6.92
C SER A 2 2.10 20.15 -7.77
N CYS A 3 1.57 19.09 -7.17
CA CYS A 3 1.09 17.90 -7.85
C CYS A 3 -0.43 17.98 -8.14
N THR A 4 -0.93 17.15 -9.05
CA THR A 4 -2.34 17.16 -9.44
C THR A 4 -3.24 16.58 -8.33
N LYS A 5 -4.53 16.95 -8.36
CA LYS A 5 -5.52 16.61 -7.32
C LYS A 5 -5.66 15.11 -7.04
N ASP A 6 -5.47 14.28 -8.06
CA ASP A 6 -5.63 12.83 -8.03
C ASP A 6 -4.32 12.09 -7.68
N THR A 7 -3.28 12.83 -7.25
CA THR A 7 -2.02 12.23 -6.82
C THR A 7 -2.25 11.41 -5.56
N PRO A 8 -2.05 10.08 -5.58
CA PRO A 8 -2.25 9.25 -4.40
C PRO A 8 -1.08 9.43 -3.43
N ILE A 9 -1.40 9.67 -2.15
CA ILE A 9 -0.43 9.92 -1.08
C ILE A 9 -0.65 8.92 0.05
N PRO A 10 0.35 8.10 0.43
CA PRO A 10 0.29 7.33 1.65
C PRO A 10 0.49 8.23 2.86
N TYR A 11 -0.37 8.10 3.87
CA TYR A 11 -0.25 8.82 5.13
C TYR A 11 -0.74 7.99 6.30
N LEU A 12 -0.26 8.32 7.50
CA LEU A 12 -0.84 7.85 8.75
C LEU A 12 -1.84 8.90 9.24
N ASP A 13 -3.06 8.48 9.55
CA ASP A 13 -4.06 9.36 10.15
C ASP A 13 -3.82 9.62 11.65
N GLU A 14 -4.76 10.31 12.29
CA GLU A 14 -4.66 10.73 13.70
C GLU A 14 -4.60 9.55 14.69
N ASP A 15 -5.01 8.35 14.26
CA ASP A 15 -4.94 7.12 15.03
C ASP A 15 -3.70 6.28 14.67
N GLY A 16 -2.82 6.79 13.80
CA GLY A 16 -1.67 6.06 13.27
C GLY A 16 -2.05 5.01 12.23
N ALA A 17 -3.28 5.04 11.70
CA ALA A 17 -3.74 4.09 10.72
C ALA A 17 -3.28 4.47 9.31
N TRP A 18 -2.78 3.49 8.56
CA TRP A 18 -2.44 3.64 7.15
C TRP A 18 -3.65 4.03 6.31
N ARG A 19 -3.44 5.02 5.45
CA ARG A 19 -4.36 5.49 4.43
C ARG A 19 -3.59 5.75 3.14
N LEU A 20 -4.27 5.57 2.01
CA LEU A 20 -3.79 5.94 0.69
C LEU A 20 -4.95 6.62 -0.04
N ASP A 21 -4.92 7.95 -0.07
CA ASP A 21 -5.96 8.78 -0.66
C ASP A 21 -5.33 9.81 -1.61
N ASP A 22 -6.17 10.38 -2.48
CA ASP A 22 -5.77 11.50 -3.32
C ASP A 22 -5.47 12.74 -2.48
N ILE A 23 -4.44 13.50 -2.85
CA ILE A 23 -3.98 14.67 -2.09
C ILE A 23 -5.09 15.71 -1.87
N GLU A 24 -6.04 15.86 -2.81
CA GLU A 24 -7.19 16.74 -2.63
C GLU A 24 -8.10 16.30 -1.46
N ASN A 25 -8.33 14.99 -1.31
CA ASN A 25 -9.14 14.46 -0.22
C ASN A 25 -8.46 14.66 1.13
N ILE A 26 -7.13 14.52 1.16
CA ILE A 26 -6.31 14.82 2.34
C ILE A 26 -6.39 16.30 2.68
N TYR A 27 -6.23 17.19 1.68
CA TYR A 27 -6.37 18.64 1.87
C TYR A 27 -7.74 19.01 2.45
N LYS A 28 -8.84 18.49 1.88
CA LYS A 28 -10.21 18.74 2.36
C LYS A 28 -10.38 18.33 3.82
N LYS A 29 -9.74 17.23 4.26
CA LYS A 29 -9.89 16.69 5.62
C LYS A 29 -8.93 17.29 6.65
N TYR A 30 -7.71 17.65 6.24
CA TYR A 30 -6.60 17.96 7.15
C TYR A 30 -5.92 19.31 6.92
N SER A 31 -6.31 20.13 5.95
CA SER A 31 -5.68 21.45 5.70
C SER A 31 -5.63 22.37 6.92
N HIS A 32 -6.64 22.34 7.79
CA HIS A 32 -6.67 23.12 9.04
C HIS A 32 -6.00 22.44 10.24
N LYS A 33 -5.53 21.19 10.06
CA LYS A 33 -4.95 20.36 11.11
C LYS A 33 -3.87 19.41 10.55
N PRO A 34 -2.88 19.92 9.79
CA PRO A 34 -1.85 19.10 9.14
C PRO A 34 -1.05 18.26 10.13
N GLN A 35 -0.88 18.75 11.36
CA GLN A 35 -0.18 18.09 12.44
C GLN A 35 -0.82 16.77 12.91
N LYS A 36 -2.05 16.48 12.47
CA LYS A 36 -2.77 15.25 12.82
C LYS A 36 -2.44 14.06 11.93
N ILE A 37 -1.69 14.27 10.86
CA ILE A 37 -1.28 13.19 9.97
C ILE A 37 0.25 13.11 9.90
N LYS A 38 0.75 11.99 9.40
CA LYS A 38 2.15 11.86 9.00
C LYS A 38 2.25 11.43 7.55
N VAL A 39 3.12 12.08 6.80
CA VAL A 39 3.46 11.74 5.41
C VAL A 39 4.83 11.09 5.36
N LEU A 40 5.05 10.23 4.38
CA LEU A 40 6.33 9.55 4.23
C LEU A 40 7.37 10.47 3.59
N SER A 41 8.59 10.48 4.12
CA SER A 41 9.66 11.41 3.71
C SER A 41 11.04 10.85 4.07
N PHE A 42 12.09 11.24 3.35
CA PHE A 42 13.48 10.87 3.67
C PHE A 42 14.27 12.02 4.32
N ASP A 43 15.28 11.72 5.11
CA ASP A 43 16.20 12.71 5.68
C ASP A 43 17.52 12.85 4.88
N LYS A 44 18.42 13.71 5.37
CA LYS A 44 19.74 13.94 4.78
C LYS A 44 20.64 12.69 4.72
N ASP A 45 20.37 11.70 5.57
CA ASP A 45 21.13 10.45 5.64
C ASP A 45 20.52 9.37 4.73
N ASN A 46 19.44 9.72 4.00
CA ASN A 46 18.68 8.89 3.07
C ASN A 46 17.78 7.84 3.75
N ASP A 47 17.49 8.04 5.03
CA ASP A 47 16.60 7.17 5.80
C ASP A 47 15.15 7.63 5.65
N VAL A 48 14.24 6.68 5.46
CA VAL A 48 12.84 6.96 5.16
C VAL A 48 11.99 6.80 6.43
N ASP A 49 11.26 7.86 6.81
CA ASP A 49 10.38 7.82 7.99
C ASP A 49 9.13 8.71 7.86
N TRP A 50 8.15 8.46 8.71
CA TRP A 50 6.89 9.19 8.83
C TRP A 50 7.09 10.55 9.51
N THR A 51 6.80 11.62 8.79
CA THR A 51 7.01 13.00 9.25
C THR A 51 5.72 13.79 9.27
N THR A 52 5.60 14.67 10.26
CA THR A 52 4.42 15.53 10.42
C THR A 52 4.53 16.75 9.51
N PRO A 53 3.59 16.96 8.57
CA PRO A 53 3.58 18.18 7.77
C PRO A 53 3.15 19.38 8.62
N SER A 54 3.72 20.55 8.33
CA SER A 54 3.30 21.83 8.92
C SER A 54 2.13 22.47 8.16
N ALA A 55 1.96 22.14 6.88
CA ALA A 55 0.88 22.64 6.03
C ALA A 55 0.52 21.65 4.92
N ILE A 56 -0.72 21.75 4.44
CA ILE A 56 -1.17 21.18 3.16
C ILE A 56 -1.66 22.34 2.33
N LEU A 57 -1.03 22.55 1.17
CA LEU A 57 -1.19 23.73 0.34
C LEU A 57 -2.07 23.42 -0.87
N ARG A 58 -2.74 24.46 -1.37
CA ARG A 58 -3.57 24.40 -2.57
C ARG A 58 -3.43 25.70 -3.34
N HIS A 59 -3.13 25.59 -4.63
CA HIS A 59 -2.97 26.71 -5.54
C HIS A 59 -3.78 26.46 -6.81
N LYS A 60 -4.30 27.52 -7.43
CA LYS A 60 -4.80 27.41 -8.81
C LYS A 60 -3.61 27.26 -9.74
N LEU A 61 -3.72 26.38 -10.74
CA LEU A 61 -2.67 26.13 -11.72
C LEU A 61 -2.25 27.43 -12.44
N GLY A 62 -3.24 28.23 -12.87
CA GLY A 62 -3.02 29.44 -13.64
C GLY A 62 -2.79 29.16 -15.12
N ALA A 63 -2.98 30.18 -15.97
CA ALA A 63 -3.03 30.01 -17.43
C ALA A 63 -1.69 29.69 -18.10
N SER A 64 -0.57 29.90 -17.41
CA SER A 64 0.77 29.78 -18.00
C SER A 64 1.51 28.49 -17.62
N LYS A 65 1.00 27.69 -16.68
CA LYS A 65 1.72 26.54 -16.13
C LYS A 65 1.29 25.25 -16.80
N LYS A 66 2.28 24.48 -17.23
CA LYS A 66 2.07 23.15 -17.80
C LYS A 66 2.06 22.07 -16.72
N ILE A 67 1.31 21.00 -16.97
CA ILE A 67 1.39 19.76 -16.19
C ILE A 67 2.21 18.75 -16.99
N LEU A 68 3.22 18.18 -16.34
CA LEU A 68 4.04 17.12 -16.87
C LEU A 68 3.77 15.82 -16.12
N LYS A 69 3.63 14.74 -16.87
CA LYS A 69 3.59 13.39 -16.35
C LYS A 69 4.94 12.74 -16.57
N ILE A 70 5.63 12.46 -15.48
CA ILE A 70 6.90 11.75 -15.52
C ILE A 70 6.65 10.29 -15.22
N THR A 71 7.07 9.40 -16.12
CA THR A 71 6.99 7.95 -15.95
C THR A 71 8.39 7.34 -15.92
N THR A 72 8.69 6.58 -14.88
CA THR A 72 9.98 5.89 -14.73
C THR A 72 9.97 4.51 -15.39
N GLN A 73 11.16 3.90 -15.49
CA GLN A 73 11.27 2.47 -15.66
C GLN A 73 10.43 1.76 -14.59
N HIS A 74 9.79 0.65 -14.97
CA HIS A 74 8.88 -0.12 -14.12
C HIS A 74 7.51 0.54 -13.84
N GLY A 75 7.21 1.68 -14.48
CA GLY A 75 5.85 2.20 -14.59
C GLY A 75 5.36 3.02 -13.40
N ARG A 76 6.27 3.46 -12.51
CA ARG A 76 5.92 4.48 -11.51
C ARG A 76 5.74 5.82 -12.22
N SER A 77 4.78 6.62 -11.76
CA SER A 77 4.55 7.91 -12.40
C SER A 77 3.96 8.94 -11.44
N VAL A 78 4.21 10.21 -11.75
CA VAL A 78 3.62 11.34 -11.06
C VAL A 78 3.27 12.45 -12.05
N GLU A 79 2.22 13.21 -11.72
CA GLU A 79 1.73 14.33 -12.51
C GLU A 79 1.93 15.61 -11.70
N VAL A 80 2.75 16.52 -12.22
CA VAL A 80 3.22 17.70 -11.49
C VAL A 80 3.29 18.92 -12.40
N THR A 81 3.26 20.12 -11.83
CA THR A 81 3.55 21.34 -12.57
C THR A 81 5.00 21.35 -13.06
N GLU A 82 5.27 21.98 -14.21
CA GLU A 82 6.63 22.04 -14.81
C GLU A 82 7.70 22.61 -13.86
N ASP A 83 7.30 23.51 -12.96
CA ASP A 83 8.17 24.12 -11.95
C ASP A 83 8.37 23.24 -10.71
N HIS A 84 7.58 22.18 -10.51
CA HIS A 84 7.70 21.30 -9.35
C HIS A 84 8.94 20.43 -9.44
N SER A 85 9.73 20.42 -8.37
CA SER A 85 10.90 19.55 -8.29
C SER A 85 10.56 18.12 -7.86
N VAL A 86 11.16 17.15 -8.54
CA VAL A 86 11.31 15.77 -8.07
C VAL A 86 12.75 15.55 -7.63
N PHE A 87 13.03 14.52 -6.83
CA PHE A 87 14.41 14.20 -6.46
C PHE A 87 15.06 13.29 -7.48
N ILE A 88 16.29 13.63 -7.86
CA ILE A 88 17.17 12.80 -8.68
C ILE A 88 18.48 12.51 -7.95
N ILE A 89 19.21 11.50 -8.41
CA ILE A 89 20.63 11.33 -8.07
C ILE A 89 21.49 12.05 -9.12
N ASP A 90 22.30 13.01 -8.68
CA ASP A 90 23.26 13.71 -9.55
C ASP A 90 24.30 12.73 -10.08
N GLN A 91 24.48 12.70 -11.40
CA GLN A 91 25.32 11.70 -12.03
C GLN A 91 26.82 11.91 -11.81
N LYS A 92 27.25 13.11 -11.40
CA LYS A 92 28.66 13.46 -11.15
C LYS A 92 29.03 13.26 -9.68
N THR A 93 28.19 13.74 -8.77
CA THR A 93 28.49 13.81 -7.34
C THR A 93 27.82 12.71 -6.51
N ALA A 94 26.85 12.00 -7.09
CA ALA A 94 25.95 11.06 -6.42
C ALA A 94 25.11 11.68 -5.29
N ASP A 95 24.93 13.01 -5.29
CA ASP A 95 24.03 13.68 -4.35
C ASP A 95 22.58 13.49 -4.74
N ILE A 96 21.70 13.47 -3.74
CA ILE A 96 20.26 13.57 -3.95
C ILE A 96 19.89 15.04 -4.04
N VAL A 97 19.41 15.47 -5.20
CA VAL A 97 19.12 16.88 -5.47
C VAL A 97 17.72 17.04 -6.06
N PRO A 98 17.01 18.13 -5.71
CA PRO A 98 15.78 18.49 -6.40
C PRO A 98 16.09 18.95 -7.83
N LYS A 99 15.24 18.57 -8.77
CA LYS A 99 15.28 19.04 -10.16
C LYS A 99 13.86 19.27 -10.67
N ALA A 100 13.61 20.44 -11.25
CA ALA A 100 12.30 20.84 -11.75
C ALA A 100 11.82 19.89 -12.85
N ALA A 101 10.53 19.56 -12.85
CA ALA A 101 9.95 18.61 -13.80
C ALA A 101 10.19 18.98 -15.27
N GLY A 102 10.18 20.28 -15.60
CA GLY A 102 10.48 20.79 -16.94
C GLY A 102 11.94 20.60 -17.39
N GLU A 103 12.86 20.31 -16.47
CA GLU A 103 14.27 20.08 -16.74
C GLU A 103 14.65 18.59 -16.71
N ILE A 104 13.73 17.73 -16.29
CA ILE A 104 13.95 16.29 -16.24
C ILE A 104 14.13 15.75 -17.66
N THR A 105 15.10 14.84 -17.81
CA THR A 105 15.38 14.16 -19.08
C THR A 105 15.34 12.65 -18.88
N ILE A 106 15.30 11.90 -20.00
CA ILE A 106 15.31 10.42 -19.98
C ILE A 106 16.58 9.82 -19.38
N ASP A 107 17.66 10.60 -19.21
CA ASP A 107 18.89 10.14 -18.59
C ASP A 107 18.91 10.27 -17.07
N ASP A 108 17.94 10.99 -16.49
CA ASP A 108 17.83 11.16 -15.05
C ASP A 108 17.31 9.89 -14.35
N TYR A 109 17.69 9.74 -13.08
CA TYR A 109 17.24 8.68 -12.20
C TYR A 109 16.47 9.30 -11.02
N ILE A 110 15.17 9.09 -10.99
CA ILE A 110 14.27 9.63 -9.97
C ILE A 110 14.33 8.76 -8.71
N VAL A 111 14.25 9.42 -7.56
CA VAL A 111 14.28 8.80 -6.24
C VAL A 111 12.90 8.28 -5.84
N SER A 112 12.88 7.05 -5.36
CA SER A 112 11.74 6.37 -4.72
C SER A 112 12.24 5.66 -3.46
N THR A 113 11.38 4.90 -2.77
CA THR A 113 11.80 3.91 -1.78
C THR A 113 11.18 2.55 -2.08
N ASN A 114 11.80 1.49 -1.55
CA ASN A 114 11.18 0.17 -1.35
C ASN A 114 11.36 -0.29 0.10
N HIS A 115 11.46 0.67 1.01
CA HIS A 115 11.51 0.49 2.44
C HIS A 115 10.51 1.45 3.08
N ILE A 116 9.24 1.04 3.10
CA ILE A 116 8.21 1.80 3.80
C ILE A 116 8.18 1.33 5.26
N PRO A 117 8.49 2.22 6.22
CA PRO A 117 8.55 1.89 7.63
C PRO A 117 7.16 1.57 8.18
N LYS A 118 7.11 0.56 9.05
CA LYS A 118 5.88 0.16 9.75
C LYS A 118 5.62 1.14 10.88
N SER A 119 4.37 1.53 11.08
CA SER A 119 3.96 2.36 12.23
C SER A 119 3.69 1.50 13.47
N SER A 120 2.65 0.66 13.40
CA SER A 120 2.15 -0.18 14.49
C SER A 120 1.77 -1.56 13.98
N ILE A 121 2.13 -2.60 14.73
CA ILE A 121 1.78 -3.99 14.40
C ILE A 121 0.55 -4.41 15.19
N LEU A 122 -0.52 -4.75 14.49
CA LEU A 122 -1.74 -5.32 15.06
C LEU A 122 -1.55 -6.81 15.32
N THR A 123 -1.94 -7.25 16.51
CA THR A 123 -1.92 -8.67 16.93
C THR A 123 -3.31 -9.30 16.88
N TYR A 124 -4.37 -8.48 16.99
CA TYR A 124 -5.76 -8.91 16.92
C TYR A 124 -6.67 -7.80 16.37
N ILE A 125 -7.90 -8.17 16.03
CA ILE A 125 -8.96 -7.26 15.58
C ILE A 125 -10.20 -7.52 16.41
N ASP A 126 -10.72 -6.46 17.01
CA ASP A 126 -11.95 -6.51 17.77
C ASP A 126 -13.13 -6.15 16.86
N VAL A 127 -14.00 -7.13 16.59
CA VAL A 127 -15.11 -6.95 15.63
C VAL A 127 -16.41 -6.51 16.31
N VAL A 128 -16.46 -6.47 17.64
CA VAL A 128 -17.67 -6.22 18.45
C VAL A 128 -18.41 -4.96 17.99
N ASP A 129 -17.69 -3.85 17.76
CA ASP A 129 -18.29 -2.58 17.39
C ASP A 129 -19.03 -2.63 16.06
N TYR A 130 -18.56 -3.43 15.11
CA TYR A 130 -19.20 -3.65 13.82
C TYR A 130 -20.54 -4.41 13.94
N PHE A 131 -20.75 -5.12 15.06
CA PHE A 131 -21.97 -5.89 15.32
C PHE A 131 -22.98 -5.17 16.21
N LYS A 132 -22.61 -4.08 16.90
CA LYS A 132 -23.48 -3.35 17.83
C LYS A 132 -24.80 -2.87 17.19
N THR A 133 -24.76 -2.48 15.93
CA THR A 133 -25.93 -1.97 15.19
C THR A 133 -26.74 -3.06 14.47
N LYS A 134 -26.34 -4.34 14.57
CA LYS A 134 -26.88 -5.43 13.73
C LYS A 134 -27.77 -6.44 14.46
N ASN A 135 -28.44 -6.04 15.54
CA ASN A 135 -29.22 -6.94 16.42
C ASN A 135 -28.44 -8.22 16.79
N ALA A 136 -27.14 -8.06 17.06
CA ALA A 136 -26.24 -9.17 17.32
C ALA A 136 -26.35 -9.69 18.75
N TYR A 137 -25.98 -10.94 18.92
CA TYR A 137 -25.82 -11.60 20.19
C TYR A 137 -24.35 -11.94 20.40
N ILE A 138 -23.96 -11.93 21.65
CA ILE A 138 -22.66 -12.40 22.12
C ILE A 138 -22.86 -13.68 22.95
N SER A 139 -21.83 -14.51 23.02
CA SER A 139 -21.79 -15.67 23.92
C SER A 139 -20.39 -15.96 24.43
N ASN A 140 -20.31 -16.94 25.34
CA ASN A 140 -19.05 -17.41 25.90
C ASN A 140 -18.29 -16.34 26.71
N PHE A 141 -19.06 -15.50 27.40
CA PHE A 141 -18.56 -14.44 28.28
C PHE A 141 -18.76 -14.86 29.74
N SER A 142 -18.11 -14.16 30.68
CA SER A 142 -18.17 -14.50 32.11
C SER A 142 -19.58 -14.34 32.68
N LEU A 143 -20.06 -15.36 33.42
CA LEU A 143 -21.37 -15.29 34.10
C LEU A 143 -21.47 -14.15 35.12
N LYS A 144 -20.34 -13.58 35.57
CA LYS A 144 -20.32 -12.36 36.40
C LYS A 144 -20.95 -11.17 35.66
N ASN A 145 -20.73 -11.06 34.36
CA ASN A 145 -21.26 -9.96 33.52
C ASN A 145 -22.80 -10.04 33.38
N ILE A 146 -23.39 -11.23 33.53
CA ILE A 146 -24.87 -11.39 33.56
C ILE A 146 -25.48 -10.83 34.85
N LYS A 147 -24.74 -10.86 35.98
CA LYS A 147 -25.28 -10.44 37.28
C LYS A 147 -25.64 -8.94 37.32
N GLU A 148 -25.01 -8.15 36.47
CA GLU A 148 -25.23 -6.70 36.37
C GLU A 148 -26.41 -6.32 35.46
N ILE A 149 -26.96 -7.28 34.70
CA ILE A 149 -28.09 -7.04 33.80
C ILE A 149 -29.37 -6.88 34.64
N LYS A 150 -29.87 -5.64 34.72
CA LYS A 150 -31.07 -5.28 35.49
C LYS A 150 -32.38 -5.89 34.94
N ASN A 151 -32.39 -6.33 33.67
CA ASN A 151 -33.59 -6.89 33.03
C ASN A 151 -33.83 -8.35 33.49
N ARG A 152 -34.72 -8.52 34.48
CA ARG A 152 -34.97 -9.81 35.16
C ARG A 152 -35.73 -10.82 34.30
N ASP A 153 -36.56 -10.39 33.35
CA ASP A 153 -37.48 -11.26 32.60
C ASP A 153 -36.75 -12.26 31.68
N TYR A 154 -35.53 -11.94 31.27
CA TYR A 154 -34.73 -12.78 30.37
C TYR A 154 -33.42 -13.28 30.98
N ALA A 155 -33.10 -12.91 32.22
CA ALA A 155 -31.85 -13.27 32.87
C ALA A 155 -31.66 -14.80 33.01
N SER A 156 -32.74 -15.56 33.23
CA SER A 156 -32.71 -17.02 33.28
C SER A 156 -32.38 -17.65 31.92
N GLN A 157 -32.97 -17.13 30.84
CA GLN A 157 -32.74 -17.58 29.47
C GLN A 157 -31.31 -17.25 28.99
N TYR A 158 -30.77 -16.09 29.36
CA TYR A 158 -29.40 -15.71 29.03
C TYR A 158 -28.36 -16.55 29.78
N LYS A 159 -28.63 -16.87 31.05
CA LYS A 159 -27.78 -17.79 31.84
C LYS A 159 -27.74 -19.20 31.25
N SER A 160 -28.89 -19.75 30.85
CA SER A 160 -28.96 -21.11 30.31
C SER A 160 -28.30 -21.23 28.93
N ARG A 161 -28.40 -20.21 28.10
CA ARG A 161 -27.81 -20.19 26.74
C ARG A 161 -26.39 -19.63 26.68
N ASN A 162 -25.88 -19.11 27.79
CA ASN A 162 -24.67 -18.28 27.87
C ASN A 162 -24.58 -17.27 26.69
N ALA A 163 -25.68 -16.57 26.43
CA ALA A 163 -25.81 -15.64 25.31
C ALA A 163 -26.72 -14.47 25.65
N LEU A 164 -26.37 -13.25 25.23
CA LEU A 164 -27.22 -12.05 25.37
C LEU A 164 -27.15 -11.15 24.13
N PRO A 165 -28.16 -10.29 23.90
CA PRO A 165 -28.06 -9.19 22.95
C PRO A 165 -26.86 -8.29 23.27
N ILE A 166 -26.05 -7.96 22.26
CA ILE A 166 -24.81 -7.17 22.40
C ILE A 166 -25.03 -5.81 23.10
N LYS A 167 -26.22 -5.21 22.94
CA LYS A 167 -26.60 -3.93 23.56
C LYS A 167 -26.67 -3.95 25.09
N TYR A 168 -26.73 -5.13 25.71
CA TYR A 168 -26.73 -5.27 27.17
C TYR A 168 -25.34 -5.60 27.72
N LEU A 169 -24.32 -5.70 26.86
CA LEU A 169 -22.94 -5.91 27.26
C LEU A 169 -22.28 -4.56 27.55
N ASN A 170 -22.08 -4.25 28.84
CA ASN A 170 -21.49 -2.99 29.27
C ASN A 170 -20.00 -3.10 29.62
N GLN A 171 -19.56 -4.23 30.17
CA GLN A 171 -18.16 -4.46 30.56
C GLN A 171 -17.75 -5.88 30.16
N PHE A 172 -16.59 -5.99 29.51
CA PHE A 172 -15.97 -7.25 29.14
C PHE A 172 -14.48 -7.04 28.90
N ASP A 173 -13.72 -8.10 29.10
CA ASP A 173 -12.29 -8.12 28.86
C ASP A 173 -11.99 -9.18 27.78
N LEU A 174 -11.83 -8.73 26.52
CA LEU A 174 -11.52 -9.62 25.39
C LEU A 174 -10.16 -10.31 25.54
N ASP A 175 -9.30 -9.86 26.44
CA ASP A 175 -8.03 -10.55 26.75
C ASP A 175 -8.26 -11.78 27.63
N LYS A 176 -9.37 -11.83 28.39
CA LYS A 176 -9.67 -12.91 29.34
C LYS A 176 -10.84 -13.80 28.92
N GLU A 177 -11.69 -13.32 28.02
CA GLU A 177 -12.92 -14.00 27.63
C GLU A 177 -12.88 -14.37 26.14
N HIS A 178 -13.18 -15.64 25.84
CA HIS A 178 -13.29 -16.14 24.46
C HIS A 178 -14.67 -15.81 23.87
N ILE A 179 -14.99 -14.52 23.82
CA ILE A 179 -16.30 -14.04 23.40
C ILE A 179 -16.52 -14.38 21.93
N GLU A 180 -17.72 -14.88 21.63
CA GLU A 180 -18.20 -15.07 20.27
C GLU A 180 -19.32 -14.10 19.97
N VAL A 181 -19.42 -13.65 18.72
CA VAL A 181 -20.44 -12.72 18.25
C VAL A 181 -21.12 -13.25 16.99
N GLY A 182 -22.41 -12.97 16.85
CA GLY A 182 -23.14 -13.27 15.62
C GLY A 182 -24.54 -12.67 15.59
N ILE A 183 -25.08 -12.48 14.38
CA ILE A 183 -26.45 -12.00 14.19
C ILE A 183 -27.48 -13.12 14.37
N SER A 184 -28.52 -12.89 15.17
CA SER A 184 -29.67 -13.82 15.31
C SER A 184 -29.25 -15.28 15.59
N GLN A 185 -29.87 -16.27 14.92
CA GLN A 185 -29.57 -17.71 15.01
C GLN A 185 -28.44 -18.17 14.05
N SER A 186 -27.65 -17.25 13.48
CA SER A 186 -26.52 -17.65 12.63
C SER A 186 -25.35 -18.24 13.43
N ASN A 187 -24.42 -18.89 12.74
CA ASN A 187 -23.16 -19.36 13.32
C ASN A 187 -22.37 -18.19 13.89
N LYS A 188 -21.87 -18.31 15.12
CA LYS A 188 -21.07 -17.25 15.75
C LYS A 188 -19.61 -17.36 15.34
N ILE A 189 -18.90 -16.25 15.45
CA ILE A 189 -17.47 -16.14 15.17
C ILE A 189 -16.78 -15.53 16.38
N PRO A 190 -15.47 -15.75 16.57
CA PRO A 190 -14.72 -15.06 17.61
C PRO A 190 -14.84 -13.54 17.49
N ALA A 191 -15.14 -12.86 18.60
CA ALA A 191 -15.24 -11.41 18.68
C ALA A 191 -13.88 -10.71 18.54
N ARG A 192 -12.80 -11.45 18.83
CA ARG A 192 -11.42 -11.04 18.63
C ARG A 192 -10.73 -12.01 17.67
N ILE A 193 -10.33 -11.52 16.51
CA ILE A 193 -9.69 -12.31 15.45
C ILE A 193 -8.18 -12.09 15.52
N PRO A 194 -7.35 -13.14 15.71
CA PRO A 194 -5.91 -12.97 15.76
C PRO A 194 -5.34 -12.61 14.38
N VAL A 195 -4.45 -11.63 14.33
CA VAL A 195 -3.76 -11.19 13.12
C VAL A 195 -2.46 -11.97 13.00
N ASN A 196 -2.48 -12.96 12.10
CA ASN A 196 -1.36 -13.86 11.88
C ASN A 196 -1.23 -14.26 10.40
N GLU A 197 -0.22 -15.08 10.11
CA GLU A 197 0.08 -15.60 8.76
C GLU A 197 -1.12 -16.33 8.13
N LYS A 198 -1.92 -17.04 8.93
CA LYS A 198 -3.12 -17.76 8.46
C LYS A 198 -4.21 -16.80 8.00
N LEU A 199 -4.51 -15.78 8.82
CA LEU A 199 -5.48 -14.76 8.44
C LEU A 199 -5.04 -14.05 7.16
N CYS A 200 -3.79 -13.59 7.12
CA CYS A 200 -3.26 -12.84 5.98
C CYS A 200 -3.24 -13.68 4.70
N ARG A 201 -2.94 -14.98 4.81
CA ARG A 201 -3.00 -15.90 3.68
C ARG A 201 -4.41 -16.12 3.16
N LEU A 202 -5.40 -16.27 4.05
CA LEU A 202 -6.81 -16.35 3.66
C LEU A 202 -7.31 -15.07 3.00
N LEU A 203 -6.89 -13.89 3.50
CA LEU A 203 -7.16 -12.62 2.82
C LEU A 203 -6.57 -12.63 1.41
N GLY A 204 -5.36 -13.17 1.22
CA GLY A 204 -4.75 -13.36 -0.09
C GLY A 204 -5.58 -14.25 -1.02
N TYR A 205 -5.96 -15.46 -0.54
CA TYR A 205 -6.81 -16.37 -1.31
C TYR A 205 -8.15 -15.73 -1.67
N PHE A 206 -8.80 -15.03 -0.74
CA PHE A 206 -10.08 -14.39 -1.00
C PHE A 206 -9.95 -13.20 -1.96
N MET A 207 -8.85 -12.44 -1.89
CA MET A 207 -8.59 -11.36 -2.83
C MET A 207 -8.42 -11.88 -4.26
N ALA A 208 -7.82 -13.05 -4.44
CA ALA A 208 -7.70 -13.74 -5.72
C ALA A 208 -9.02 -14.39 -6.17
N GLU A 209 -9.45 -15.43 -5.44
CA GLU A 209 -10.50 -16.38 -5.85
C GLU A 209 -11.85 -16.17 -5.15
N GLY A 210 -11.93 -15.17 -4.28
CA GLY A 210 -13.06 -14.95 -3.40
C GLY A 210 -14.22 -14.19 -4.03
N SER A 211 -15.42 -14.62 -3.67
CA SER A 211 -16.68 -13.92 -3.92
C SER A 211 -17.62 -14.05 -2.72
N TYR A 212 -18.67 -13.24 -2.69
CA TYR A 212 -19.65 -13.22 -1.61
C TYR A 212 -20.97 -13.83 -2.05
N GLN A 213 -21.40 -14.89 -1.38
CA GLN A 213 -22.69 -15.54 -1.59
C GLN A 213 -23.15 -16.21 -0.29
N ASN A 214 -23.92 -15.48 0.52
CA ASN A 214 -24.36 -15.90 1.87
C ASN A 214 -23.21 -16.33 2.79
N GLY A 215 -22.08 -15.63 2.70
CA GLY A 215 -20.80 -16.06 3.25
C GLY A 215 -19.66 -15.83 2.26
N LEU A 216 -18.59 -16.60 2.42
CA LEU A 216 -17.41 -16.52 1.56
C LEU A 216 -17.37 -17.75 0.66
N ILE A 217 -17.18 -17.56 -0.64
CA ILE A 217 -16.90 -18.64 -1.58
C ILE A 217 -15.54 -18.40 -2.20
N LEU A 218 -14.65 -19.38 -2.12
CA LEU A 218 -13.36 -19.39 -2.80
C LEU A 218 -13.37 -20.48 -3.87
N SER A 219 -13.08 -20.11 -5.12
CA SER A 219 -13.11 -21.04 -6.26
C SER A 219 -11.70 -21.41 -6.67
N PHE A 220 -11.30 -22.66 -6.46
CA PHE A 220 -9.97 -23.15 -6.84
C PHE A 220 -10.10 -24.17 -7.98
N ASN A 221 -8.98 -24.49 -8.64
CA ASN A 221 -8.91 -25.71 -9.43
C ASN A 221 -8.91 -26.92 -8.49
N LYS A 222 -9.58 -28.02 -8.87
CA LYS A 222 -9.60 -29.26 -8.10
C LYS A 222 -8.20 -29.83 -7.79
N SER A 223 -7.19 -29.49 -8.59
CA SER A 223 -5.80 -29.94 -8.36
C SER A 223 -5.06 -29.10 -7.31
N GLU A 224 -5.59 -27.94 -6.91
CA GLU A 224 -5.00 -27.05 -5.89
C GLU A 224 -5.42 -27.50 -4.49
N VAL A 225 -5.21 -28.79 -4.22
CA VAL A 225 -5.61 -29.46 -2.97
C VAL A 225 -4.98 -28.77 -1.76
N ASP A 226 -3.75 -28.30 -1.87
CA ASP A 226 -3.04 -27.58 -0.80
C ASP A 226 -3.74 -26.27 -0.40
N LEU A 227 -4.29 -25.53 -1.36
CA LEU A 227 -5.02 -24.28 -1.10
C LEU A 227 -6.42 -24.55 -0.50
N ILE A 228 -7.10 -25.59 -1.00
CA ILE A 228 -8.40 -26.02 -0.52
C ILE A 228 -8.30 -26.46 0.95
N GLU A 229 -7.36 -27.36 1.26
CA GLU A 229 -7.15 -27.87 2.63
C GLU A 229 -6.72 -26.77 3.59
N ASP A 230 -5.84 -25.86 3.16
CA ASP A 230 -5.41 -24.73 3.99
C ASP A 230 -6.57 -23.76 4.26
N THR A 231 -7.43 -23.48 3.28
CA THR A 231 -8.64 -22.67 3.48
C THR A 231 -9.59 -23.31 4.52
N ILE A 232 -9.77 -24.63 4.45
CA ILE A 232 -10.58 -25.39 5.43
C ILE A 232 -9.95 -25.33 6.82
N GLU A 233 -8.63 -25.54 6.92
CA GLU A 233 -7.90 -25.50 8.19
C GLU A 233 -8.00 -24.12 8.85
N ILE A 234 -7.78 -23.05 8.06
CA ILE A 234 -7.85 -21.67 8.54
C ILE A 234 -9.27 -21.35 9.02
N SER A 235 -10.30 -21.75 8.26
CA SER A 235 -11.71 -21.50 8.61
C SER A 235 -12.10 -22.13 9.95
N LYS A 236 -11.66 -23.38 10.18
CA LYS A 236 -11.89 -24.10 11.43
C LYS A 236 -11.15 -23.45 12.60
N LYS A 237 -9.86 -23.11 12.40
CA LYS A 237 -9.00 -22.62 13.48
C LYS A 237 -9.25 -21.16 13.88
N LEU A 238 -9.58 -20.29 12.93
CA LEU A 238 -9.75 -18.86 13.19
C LEU A 238 -11.20 -18.45 13.43
N PHE A 239 -12.16 -19.18 12.87
CA PHE A 239 -13.57 -18.75 12.85
C PHE A 239 -14.55 -19.82 13.32
N ASN A 240 -14.07 -20.94 13.87
CA ASN A 240 -14.90 -22.06 14.33
C ASN A 240 -15.93 -22.51 13.28
N THR A 241 -15.62 -22.35 11.98
CA THR A 241 -16.54 -22.63 10.88
C THR A 241 -15.98 -23.75 10.01
N THR A 242 -16.80 -24.76 9.73
CA THR A 242 -16.44 -25.87 8.83
C THR A 242 -16.98 -25.55 7.44
N PRO A 243 -16.11 -25.34 6.43
CA PRO A 243 -16.55 -25.10 5.07
C PRO A 243 -17.05 -26.38 4.40
N SER A 244 -17.98 -26.25 3.45
CA SER A 244 -18.31 -27.31 2.49
C SER A 244 -17.45 -27.18 1.23
N VAL A 245 -17.19 -28.30 0.55
CA VAL A 245 -16.45 -28.31 -0.72
C VAL A 245 -17.33 -28.92 -1.80
N ASN A 246 -17.63 -28.13 -2.83
CA ASN A 246 -18.42 -28.55 -3.98
C ASN A 246 -17.52 -28.59 -5.21
N ILE A 247 -17.34 -29.78 -5.80
CA ILE A 247 -16.55 -29.94 -7.03
C ILE A 247 -17.51 -30.07 -8.20
N ASN A 248 -17.36 -29.20 -9.20
CA ASN A 248 -18.19 -29.22 -10.40
C ASN A 248 -17.52 -29.98 -11.57
N GLN A 249 -18.26 -30.13 -12.66
CA GLN A 249 -17.81 -30.86 -13.86
C GLN A 249 -16.66 -30.17 -14.61
N HIS A 250 -16.38 -28.89 -14.32
CA HIS A 250 -15.35 -28.08 -14.99
C HIS A 250 -14.04 -28.00 -14.21
N ASN A 251 -13.76 -28.98 -13.35
CA ASN A 251 -12.57 -29.02 -12.48
C ASN A 251 -12.43 -27.83 -11.52
N CYS A 252 -13.54 -27.13 -11.23
CA CYS A 252 -13.57 -26.10 -10.19
C CYS A 252 -14.05 -26.72 -8.88
N ALA A 253 -13.30 -26.47 -7.82
CA ALA A 253 -13.62 -26.83 -6.45
C ALA A 253 -13.96 -25.54 -5.67
N GLN A 254 -15.21 -25.42 -5.26
CA GLN A 254 -15.71 -24.28 -4.49
C GLN A 254 -15.69 -24.61 -3.00
N VAL A 255 -14.89 -23.88 -2.25
CA VAL A 255 -14.87 -23.91 -0.79
C VAL A 255 -15.83 -22.86 -0.28
N GLU A 256 -16.94 -23.30 0.30
CA GLU A 256 -18.02 -22.44 0.79
C GLU A 256 -17.97 -22.33 2.31
N ILE A 257 -17.68 -21.13 2.80
CA ILE A 257 -17.73 -20.75 4.21
C ILE A 257 -19.06 -20.05 4.44
N GLN A 258 -20.11 -20.84 4.72
CA GLN A 258 -21.48 -20.33 4.91
C GLN A 258 -21.61 -19.60 6.26
N SER A 259 -21.19 -18.33 6.28
CA SER A 259 -21.24 -17.47 7.45
C SER A 259 -21.53 -16.02 7.08
N LYS A 260 -22.74 -15.54 7.39
CA LYS A 260 -23.09 -14.12 7.22
C LYS A 260 -22.24 -13.21 8.10
N ASN A 261 -21.81 -13.68 9.28
CA ASN A 261 -20.96 -12.92 10.17
C ASN A 261 -19.54 -12.76 9.58
N LEU A 262 -18.99 -13.78 8.94
CA LEU A 262 -17.71 -13.63 8.22
C LEU A 262 -17.83 -12.76 6.97
N GLU A 263 -18.95 -12.82 6.24
CA GLU A 263 -19.20 -11.87 5.15
C GLU A 263 -19.17 -10.42 5.67
N ILE A 264 -19.80 -10.14 6.83
CA ILE A 264 -19.74 -8.81 7.47
C ILE A 264 -18.30 -8.44 7.81
N VAL A 265 -17.53 -9.34 8.43
CA VAL A 265 -16.13 -9.08 8.76
C VAL A 265 -15.32 -8.75 7.50
N PHE A 266 -15.41 -9.56 6.46
CA PHE A 266 -14.66 -9.33 5.22
C PHE A 266 -15.06 -8.04 4.50
N ARG A 267 -16.35 -7.67 4.53
CA ARG A 267 -16.85 -6.49 3.84
C ARG A 267 -16.68 -5.20 4.63
N GLU A 268 -16.88 -5.22 5.94
CA GLU A 268 -16.95 -4.01 6.78
C GLU A 268 -15.69 -3.80 7.60
N VAL A 269 -15.04 -4.87 8.07
CA VAL A 269 -13.81 -4.78 8.87
C VAL A 269 -12.58 -4.77 7.95
N PHE A 270 -12.47 -5.75 7.06
CA PHE A 270 -11.37 -5.80 6.07
C PHE A 270 -11.60 -4.92 4.84
N ASN A 271 -12.81 -4.34 4.71
CA ASN A 271 -13.19 -3.45 3.62
C ASN A 271 -12.96 -4.03 2.22
N ILE A 272 -13.14 -5.35 2.06
CA ILE A 272 -13.02 -6.01 0.75
C ILE A 272 -14.34 -5.81 0.00
N ARG A 273 -14.32 -4.93 -1.01
CA ARG A 273 -15.50 -4.56 -1.79
C ARG A 273 -15.88 -5.62 -2.83
N LYS A 274 -17.15 -5.63 -3.24
CA LYS A 274 -17.64 -6.45 -4.35
C LYS A 274 -17.18 -5.88 -5.70
N GLY A 275 -16.93 -6.78 -6.65
CA GLY A 275 -16.53 -6.45 -8.02
C GLY A 275 -15.02 -6.22 -8.16
N ALA A 276 -14.41 -6.87 -9.16
CA ALA A 276 -12.95 -6.86 -9.35
C ALA A 276 -12.35 -5.45 -9.51
N LYS A 277 -13.06 -4.55 -10.20
CA LYS A 277 -12.63 -3.15 -10.41
C LYS A 277 -12.56 -2.32 -9.12
N ASN A 278 -13.31 -2.70 -8.09
CA ASN A 278 -13.40 -1.96 -6.82
C ASN A 278 -12.51 -2.56 -5.72
N LYS A 279 -11.83 -3.69 -6.00
CA LYS A 279 -10.95 -4.35 -5.04
C LYS A 279 -9.76 -3.42 -4.73
N ARG A 280 -9.37 -3.41 -3.46
CA ARG A 280 -8.24 -2.67 -2.87
C ARG A 280 -7.58 -3.59 -1.86
N ILE A 281 -6.29 -3.37 -1.55
CA ILE A 281 -5.62 -4.17 -0.51
C ILE A 281 -6.24 -3.83 0.84
N PRO A 282 -6.62 -4.82 1.68
CA PRO A 282 -7.09 -4.56 3.03
C PRO A 282 -6.10 -3.71 3.85
N ASN A 283 -6.55 -2.56 4.37
CA ASN A 283 -5.68 -1.62 5.10
C ASN A 283 -4.93 -2.25 6.28
N ILE A 284 -5.52 -3.28 6.90
CA ILE A 284 -4.88 -4.01 7.99
C ILE A 284 -3.51 -4.59 7.61
N LEU A 285 -3.28 -4.92 6.34
CA LEU A 285 -2.02 -5.51 5.88
C LEU A 285 -0.83 -4.53 5.96
N PHE A 286 -1.09 -3.23 6.08
CA PHE A 286 -0.06 -2.23 6.33
C PHE A 286 0.32 -2.11 7.82
N HIS A 287 -0.35 -2.87 8.69
CA HIS A 287 -0.13 -2.94 10.14
C HIS A 287 0.21 -4.35 10.61
N VAL A 288 0.81 -5.19 9.76
CA VAL A 288 1.24 -6.54 10.14
C VAL A 288 2.75 -6.72 9.98
N ASN A 289 3.28 -7.78 10.59
CA ASN A 289 4.70 -8.11 10.45
C ASN A 289 5.02 -8.70 9.05
N ASP A 290 6.31 -8.78 8.71
CA ASP A 290 6.75 -9.23 7.38
C ASP A 290 6.30 -10.64 7.03
N LYS A 291 6.22 -11.53 8.03
CA LYS A 291 5.76 -12.91 7.80
C LYS A 291 4.31 -12.90 7.33
N CYS A 292 3.47 -12.08 7.95
CA CYS A 292 2.08 -11.90 7.58
C CYS A 292 1.93 -11.29 6.19
N ILE A 293 2.70 -10.23 5.85
CA ILE A 293 2.70 -9.65 4.49
C ILE A 293 3.12 -10.71 3.47
N LYS A 294 4.21 -11.45 3.71
CA LYS A 294 4.68 -12.51 2.81
C LYS A 294 3.68 -13.65 2.65
N SER A 295 2.94 -14.01 3.70
CA SER A 295 1.86 -15.00 3.62
C SER A 295 0.64 -14.50 2.84
N PHE A 296 0.29 -13.20 2.97
CA PHE A 296 -0.71 -12.57 2.09
C PHE A 296 -0.25 -12.59 0.63
N VAL A 297 0.98 -12.15 0.35
CA VAL A 297 1.56 -12.15 -1.00
C VAL A 297 1.52 -13.56 -1.58
N TYR A 298 1.97 -14.57 -0.84
CA TYR A 298 1.86 -15.98 -1.25
C TYR A 298 0.42 -16.36 -1.61
N GLY A 299 -0.55 -16.05 -0.75
CA GLY A 299 -1.94 -16.43 -0.98
C GLY A 299 -2.54 -15.74 -2.21
N TYR A 300 -2.30 -14.43 -2.34
CA TYR A 300 -2.80 -13.63 -3.45
C TYR A 300 -2.17 -14.06 -4.79
N THR A 301 -0.84 -14.26 -4.83
CA THR A 301 -0.12 -14.63 -6.04
C THR A 301 -0.21 -16.13 -6.38
N LYS A 302 -0.73 -16.96 -5.48
CA LYS A 302 -1.05 -18.36 -5.78
C LYS A 302 -2.36 -18.52 -6.53
N GLY A 303 -3.37 -17.72 -6.21
CA GLY A 303 -4.63 -17.71 -6.97
C GLY A 303 -4.52 -16.87 -8.25
N ASP A 304 -4.22 -15.58 -8.10
CA ASP A 304 -4.30 -14.61 -9.22
C ASP A 304 -2.97 -14.44 -9.99
N GLY A 305 -1.91 -15.13 -9.54
CA GLY A 305 -0.56 -14.99 -10.07
C GLY A 305 -0.17 -16.06 -11.09
N SER A 306 0.57 -15.67 -12.12
CA SER A 306 1.20 -16.57 -13.07
C SER A 306 2.71 -16.60 -12.85
N ILE A 307 3.27 -17.79 -12.63
CA ILE A 307 4.72 -17.98 -12.52
C ILE A 307 5.31 -18.34 -13.87
N ARG A 308 6.40 -17.65 -14.25
CA ARG A 308 7.22 -17.97 -15.42
C ARG A 308 8.67 -18.12 -14.98
N ILE A 309 9.33 -19.18 -15.43
CA ILE A 309 10.78 -19.33 -15.24
C ILE A 309 11.48 -18.62 -16.40
N LEU A 310 12.31 -17.64 -16.07
CA LEU A 310 13.09 -16.87 -17.05
C LEU A 310 14.32 -17.66 -17.51
N LYS A 311 14.96 -17.22 -18.61
CA LYS A 311 16.15 -17.87 -19.18
C LYS A 311 17.33 -18.00 -18.19
N ASP A 312 17.38 -17.13 -17.19
CA ASP A 312 18.39 -17.12 -16.13
C ASP A 312 17.99 -17.98 -14.92
N ASN A 313 16.95 -18.82 -15.05
CA ASN A 313 16.32 -19.62 -13.99
C ASN A 313 15.68 -18.79 -12.85
N THR A 314 15.48 -17.48 -13.05
CA THR A 314 14.73 -16.67 -12.09
C THR A 314 13.23 -16.92 -12.23
N ASN A 315 12.54 -17.11 -11.10
CA ASN A 315 11.08 -17.11 -11.08
C ASN A 315 10.54 -15.69 -11.18
N ARG A 316 9.71 -15.44 -12.19
CA ARG A 316 8.92 -14.23 -12.39
C ARG A 316 7.47 -14.51 -12.00
N ILE A 317 6.89 -13.63 -11.20
CA ILE A 317 5.50 -13.69 -10.74
C ILE A 317 4.77 -12.49 -11.36
N ASP A 318 3.77 -12.77 -12.19
CA ASP A 318 2.89 -11.76 -12.80
C ASP A 318 1.52 -11.81 -12.11
N VAL A 319 1.02 -10.69 -11.60
CA VAL A 319 -0.35 -10.53 -11.05
C VAL A 319 -1.12 -9.58 -11.96
N THR A 320 -2.28 -10.00 -12.47
CA THR A 320 -3.07 -9.20 -13.43
C THR A 320 -4.41 -8.80 -12.84
N SER A 321 -4.73 -7.51 -12.88
CA SER A 321 -6.01 -7.00 -12.39
C SER A 321 -6.58 -5.91 -13.29
N VAL A 322 -7.90 -5.76 -13.24
CA VAL A 322 -8.64 -4.63 -13.83
C VAL A 322 -8.71 -3.42 -12.88
N SER A 323 -8.37 -3.60 -11.60
CA SER A 323 -8.28 -2.52 -10.61
C SER A 323 -6.85 -1.98 -10.59
N LYS A 324 -6.65 -0.78 -11.16
CA LYS A 324 -5.36 -0.08 -11.11
C LYS A 324 -4.98 0.27 -9.67
N ASP A 325 -5.98 0.63 -8.87
CA ASP A 325 -5.80 0.96 -7.46
C ASP A 325 -5.36 -0.25 -6.62
N LEU A 326 -5.90 -1.44 -6.88
CA LEU A 326 -5.46 -2.68 -6.22
C LEU A 326 -3.97 -2.90 -6.42
N LEU A 327 -3.51 -2.72 -7.67
CA LEU A 327 -2.10 -2.85 -8.01
C LEU A 327 -1.27 -1.73 -7.37
N ASN A 328 -1.80 -0.50 -7.31
CA ASN A 328 -1.14 0.59 -6.61
C ASN A 328 -0.90 0.24 -5.15
N ASP A 329 -1.96 -0.11 -4.41
CA ASP A 329 -1.88 -0.52 -3.02
C ASP A 329 -0.92 -1.71 -2.84
N PHE A 330 -0.95 -2.66 -3.78
CA PHE A 330 -0.11 -3.85 -3.72
C PHE A 330 1.38 -3.49 -3.84
N GLN A 331 1.76 -2.55 -4.71
CA GLN A 331 3.14 -2.07 -4.76
C GLN A 331 3.55 -1.35 -3.46
N TYR A 332 2.67 -0.53 -2.87
CA TYR A 332 2.96 0.07 -1.55
C TYR A 332 3.18 -1.02 -0.49
N LEU A 333 2.35 -2.07 -0.46
CA LEU A 333 2.51 -3.20 0.46
C LEU A 333 3.82 -3.98 0.21
N LEU A 334 4.16 -4.24 -1.05
CA LEU A 334 5.40 -4.89 -1.46
C LEU A 334 6.64 -4.07 -1.04
N SER A 335 6.53 -2.75 -1.06
CA SER A 335 7.58 -1.82 -0.61
C SER A 335 7.81 -1.86 0.91
N MET A 336 6.89 -2.41 1.71
CA MET A 336 7.13 -2.64 3.14
C MET A 336 8.05 -3.85 3.40
N ILE A 337 8.23 -4.72 2.41
CA ILE A 337 9.04 -5.95 2.51
C ILE A 337 10.20 -5.98 1.50
N GLY A 338 10.59 -4.83 0.94
CA GLY A 338 11.77 -4.74 0.05
C GLY A 338 11.53 -5.18 -1.39
N ILE A 339 10.27 -5.28 -1.85
CA ILE A 339 9.94 -5.76 -3.19
C ILE A 339 9.52 -4.59 -4.10
N SER A 340 10.28 -4.39 -5.17
CA SER A 340 9.87 -3.52 -6.28
C SER A 340 9.29 -4.35 -7.43
N ALA A 341 8.01 -4.15 -7.73
CA ALA A 341 7.39 -4.70 -8.94
C ALA A 341 7.47 -3.72 -10.11
N SER A 342 7.26 -4.27 -11.31
CA SER A 342 7.12 -3.55 -12.56
C SER A 342 5.68 -3.58 -13.04
N TYR A 343 5.18 -2.41 -13.37
CA TYR A 343 3.83 -2.22 -13.87
C TYR A 343 3.80 -2.11 -15.40
N TYR A 344 2.86 -2.83 -16.00
CA TYR A 344 2.61 -2.79 -17.44
C TYR A 344 1.11 -2.82 -17.72
N ARG A 345 0.69 -2.08 -18.75
CA ARG A 345 -0.63 -2.21 -19.36
C ARG A 345 -0.60 -3.39 -20.33
N ARG A 346 -1.50 -4.38 -20.18
CA ARG A 346 -1.52 -5.57 -21.04
C ARG A 346 -2.35 -5.35 -22.30
N ASN A 347 -3.63 -5.04 -22.12
CA ASN A 347 -4.57 -4.82 -23.23
C ASN A 347 -5.22 -3.44 -23.11
N LYS A 348 -5.28 -2.69 -24.22
CA LYS A 348 -6.20 -1.54 -24.36
C LYS A 348 -7.63 -2.09 -24.48
N SER A 349 -8.62 -1.38 -23.94
CA SER A 349 -10.02 -1.73 -24.14
C SER A 349 -10.34 -1.86 -25.63
N SER A 350 -10.94 -2.97 -26.05
CA SER A 350 -11.46 -3.15 -27.42
C SER A 350 -12.99 -3.17 -27.40
N ILE A 351 -13.61 -2.77 -28.52
CA ILE A 351 -15.05 -2.91 -28.77
C ILE A 351 -15.49 -4.34 -28.41
N ASP A 352 -16.65 -4.45 -27.76
CA ASP A 352 -17.25 -5.72 -27.35
C ASP A 352 -17.26 -6.72 -28.50
N LYS A 353 -16.74 -7.93 -28.25
CA LYS A 353 -16.78 -9.01 -29.22
C LYS A 353 -17.81 -10.02 -28.80
N GLU A 354 -18.73 -10.34 -29.71
CA GLU A 354 -19.64 -11.46 -29.53
C GLU A 354 -18.93 -12.75 -29.96
N ILE A 355 -18.68 -13.65 -29.01
CA ILE A 355 -18.12 -14.97 -29.29
C ILE A 355 -19.11 -16.00 -28.75
N LYS A 356 -19.67 -16.83 -29.65
CA LYS A 356 -20.63 -17.89 -29.32
C LYS A 356 -21.82 -17.39 -28.46
N GLY A 357 -22.43 -16.27 -28.83
CA GLY A 357 -23.58 -15.69 -28.13
C GLY A 357 -23.26 -15.06 -26.76
N THR A 358 -21.98 -14.94 -26.40
CA THR A 358 -21.53 -14.23 -25.20
C THR A 358 -20.84 -12.93 -25.63
N VAL A 359 -21.34 -11.80 -25.13
CA VAL A 359 -20.67 -10.50 -25.28
C VAL A 359 -19.45 -10.48 -24.35
N THR A 360 -18.27 -10.55 -24.94
CA THR A 360 -17.00 -10.38 -24.22
C THR A 360 -16.53 -8.94 -24.34
N SER A 361 -16.66 -8.19 -23.24
CA SER A 361 -16.01 -6.90 -23.08
C SER A 361 -14.57 -7.13 -22.63
N ASN A 362 -13.61 -6.74 -23.48
CA ASN A 362 -12.19 -6.79 -23.11
C ASN A 362 -11.90 -5.55 -22.26
N ASN A 363 -12.22 -5.63 -20.97
CA ASN A 363 -11.85 -4.60 -20.01
C ASN A 363 -10.33 -4.43 -20.04
N GLU A 364 -9.89 -3.17 -20.00
CA GLU A 364 -8.48 -2.85 -19.81
C GLU A 364 -7.94 -3.56 -18.56
N ASN A 365 -6.77 -4.19 -18.70
CA ASN A 365 -6.13 -4.89 -17.62
C ASN A 365 -4.64 -4.52 -17.51
N PHE A 366 -4.17 -4.61 -16.28
CA PHE A 366 -2.86 -4.17 -15.86
C PHE A 366 -2.15 -5.32 -15.14
N THR A 367 -0.83 -5.34 -15.22
CA THR A 367 -0.03 -6.38 -14.58
C THR A 367 1.04 -5.74 -13.71
N LEU A 368 1.17 -6.22 -12.47
CA LEU A 368 2.38 -6.07 -11.68
C LEU A 368 3.23 -7.34 -11.76
N CYS A 369 4.53 -7.15 -11.92
CA CYS A 369 5.50 -8.22 -12.08
C CYS A 369 6.70 -8.04 -11.17
N PHE A 370 7.05 -9.05 -10.39
CA PHE A 370 8.29 -9.08 -9.61
C PHE A 370 8.94 -10.46 -9.72
N SER A 371 10.22 -10.57 -9.35
CA SER A 371 10.98 -11.79 -9.58
C SER A 371 12.02 -12.05 -8.50
N GLY A 372 12.59 -13.26 -8.50
CA GLY A 372 13.58 -13.69 -7.50
C GLY A 372 12.99 -14.35 -6.27
N TYR A 373 11.68 -14.61 -6.27
CA TYR A 373 10.97 -15.21 -5.13
C TYR A 373 10.44 -16.60 -5.50
N VAL A 374 10.48 -17.51 -4.52
CA VAL A 374 9.90 -18.85 -4.62
C VAL A 374 8.88 -19.08 -3.52
N TYR A 375 7.95 -19.98 -3.80
CA TYR A 375 6.96 -20.44 -2.85
C TYR A 375 7.51 -21.57 -2.01
N GLN A 376 7.51 -21.40 -0.69
CA GLN A 376 7.92 -22.42 0.26
C GLN A 376 7.17 -22.21 1.56
N ASN A 377 6.69 -23.29 2.19
CA ASN A 377 6.03 -23.24 3.50
C ASN A 377 4.93 -22.17 3.60
N LYS A 378 4.09 -22.04 2.57
CA LYS A 378 2.98 -21.06 2.52
C LYS A 378 3.41 -19.59 2.70
N THR A 379 4.62 -19.28 2.21
CA THR A 379 5.22 -17.94 2.18
C THR A 379 6.07 -17.76 0.91
N ILE A 380 6.54 -16.53 0.68
CA ILE A 380 7.52 -16.20 -0.37
C ILE A 380 8.92 -16.04 0.23
N ILE A 381 9.92 -16.66 -0.41
CA ILE A 381 11.32 -16.59 -0.01
C ILE A 381 12.15 -16.07 -1.18
N ASN A 382 13.01 -15.09 -0.93
CA ASN A 382 13.97 -14.63 -1.92
C ASN A 382 15.01 -15.73 -2.16
N LYS A 383 15.08 -16.24 -3.39
CA LYS A 383 16.01 -17.29 -3.82
C LYS A 383 17.16 -16.74 -4.66
N ASN A 384 17.10 -15.48 -5.10
CA ASN A 384 18.08 -14.95 -6.01
C ASN A 384 19.42 -14.66 -5.32
N SER A 385 20.44 -15.41 -5.73
CA SER A 385 21.86 -15.16 -5.43
C SER A 385 22.51 -14.13 -6.36
N LYS A 386 21.76 -13.62 -7.35
CA LYS A 386 22.19 -12.59 -8.31
C LYS A 386 21.10 -11.51 -8.41
N ASP A 387 21.23 -10.44 -7.64
CA ASP A 387 20.34 -9.26 -7.46
C ASP A 387 19.93 -8.46 -8.74
N ARG A 388 20.02 -9.04 -9.94
CA ARG A 388 19.84 -8.29 -11.20
C ARG A 388 18.40 -7.90 -11.52
N ASN A 389 17.41 -8.49 -10.86
CA ASN A 389 15.99 -8.23 -11.14
C ASN A 389 15.23 -7.62 -9.95
N ASN A 390 15.87 -7.42 -8.78
CA ASN A 390 15.27 -6.63 -7.71
C ASN A 390 15.71 -5.17 -7.87
N PHE A 391 14.87 -4.36 -8.53
CA PHE A 391 15.16 -2.94 -8.75
C PHE A 391 15.25 -2.14 -7.45
N ALA A 392 14.64 -2.63 -6.37
CA ALA A 392 14.77 -2.04 -5.05
C ALA A 392 16.23 -1.95 -4.58
N ASP A 393 17.03 -2.97 -4.92
CA ASP A 393 18.41 -3.09 -4.47
C ASP A 393 19.41 -2.54 -5.48
N GLN A 394 18.97 -1.87 -6.55
CA GLN A 394 19.84 -1.35 -7.61
C GLN A 394 20.13 0.14 -7.46
N ILE A 395 21.36 0.51 -7.82
CA ILE A 395 21.83 1.88 -7.92
C ILE A 395 22.49 2.10 -9.29
N PRO A 396 22.30 3.26 -9.96
CA PRO A 396 23.02 3.59 -11.18
C PRO A 396 24.53 3.55 -10.97
N LEU A 397 25.24 2.94 -11.91
CA LEU A 397 26.69 2.77 -11.86
C LEU A 397 27.39 4.02 -12.41
N LEU A 398 27.29 5.10 -11.63
CA LEU A 398 27.85 6.41 -11.91
C LEU A 398 29.39 6.41 -12.01
N PRO A 399 30.00 7.38 -12.70
CA PRO A 399 31.46 7.51 -12.82
C PRO A 399 32.19 7.51 -11.47
N ILE A 400 31.60 8.09 -10.42
CA ILE A 400 32.19 8.10 -9.08
C ILE A 400 32.34 6.69 -8.50
N PHE A 401 31.35 5.81 -8.70
CA PHE A 401 31.41 4.42 -8.22
C PHE A 401 32.43 3.59 -9.00
N ARG A 402 32.65 3.88 -10.28
CA ARG A 402 33.64 3.18 -11.12
C ARG A 402 35.09 3.39 -10.66
N LYS A 403 35.35 4.37 -9.79
CA LYS A 403 36.63 4.54 -9.12
C LYS A 403 36.90 3.46 -8.07
N TYR A 404 35.85 2.89 -7.49
CA TYR A 404 35.92 1.90 -6.41
C TYR A 404 35.77 0.45 -6.90
N ILE A 405 35.20 0.23 -8.09
CA ILE A 405 34.92 -1.12 -8.60
C ILE A 405 35.21 -1.27 -10.10
N SER A 406 35.85 -2.38 -10.46
CA SER A 406 36.04 -2.78 -11.86
C SER A 406 34.83 -3.56 -12.37
N VAL A 407 34.22 -3.04 -13.44
CA VAL A 407 32.96 -3.49 -14.04
C VAL A 407 32.99 -3.22 -15.55
N SER A 408 32.15 -3.91 -16.31
CA SER A 408 32.03 -3.67 -17.76
C SER A 408 31.66 -2.20 -18.04
N LYS A 409 32.17 -1.66 -19.16
CA LYS A 409 31.84 -0.31 -19.62
C LYS A 409 30.33 -0.15 -19.87
N ASP A 410 29.67 -1.19 -20.37
CA ASP A 410 28.25 -1.14 -20.75
C ASP A 410 27.30 -1.34 -19.57
N GLN A 411 27.80 -1.78 -18.42
CA GLN A 411 26.96 -2.04 -17.25
C GLN A 411 26.43 -0.73 -16.67
N GLN A 412 25.11 -0.52 -16.66
CA GLN A 412 24.49 0.73 -16.23
C GLN A 412 24.09 0.77 -14.74
N VAL A 413 23.88 -0.39 -14.12
CA VAL A 413 23.42 -0.51 -12.73
C VAL A 413 24.22 -1.57 -11.98
N ILE A 414 24.24 -1.49 -10.66
CA ILE A 414 24.85 -2.48 -9.76
C ILE A 414 23.96 -2.67 -8.53
N SER A 415 24.03 -3.82 -7.87
CA SER A 415 23.34 -3.98 -6.59
C SER A 415 24.05 -3.20 -5.48
N LYS A 416 23.27 -2.53 -4.64
CA LYS A 416 23.71 -1.80 -3.46
C LYS A 416 24.59 -2.68 -2.56
N LYS A 417 24.11 -3.87 -2.21
CA LYS A 417 24.85 -4.87 -1.42
C LYS A 417 26.22 -5.25 -1.98
N ARG A 418 26.37 -5.25 -3.32
CA ARG A 418 27.68 -5.50 -3.95
C ARG A 418 28.58 -4.28 -3.82
N LEU A 419 28.03 -3.08 -4.08
CA LEU A 419 28.77 -1.83 -4.06
C LEU A 419 29.22 -1.43 -2.65
N GLU A 420 28.39 -1.69 -1.63
CA GLU A 420 28.61 -1.39 -0.22
C GLU A 420 30.01 -1.79 0.26
N LYS A 421 30.45 -3.00 -0.12
CA LYS A 421 31.77 -3.55 0.25
C LYS A 421 32.96 -2.72 -0.24
N TYR A 422 32.77 -1.92 -1.28
CA TYR A 422 33.83 -1.12 -1.90
C TYR A 422 33.80 0.35 -1.47
N VAL A 423 32.66 0.83 -0.98
CA VAL A 423 32.48 2.24 -0.58
C VAL A 423 32.47 2.44 0.93
N ILE A 424 32.74 1.40 1.73
CA ILE A 424 32.65 1.42 3.20
C ILE A 424 33.52 2.50 3.87
N THR A 425 34.62 2.92 3.23
CA THR A 425 35.51 3.98 3.75
C THR A 425 35.09 5.39 3.35
N ASP A 426 34.14 5.52 2.42
CA ASP A 426 33.57 6.79 1.98
C ASP A 426 32.21 6.96 2.65
N ASN A 427 32.17 7.70 3.76
CA ASN A 427 30.95 7.81 4.58
C ASN A 427 29.72 8.26 3.77
N LYS A 428 29.90 9.17 2.81
CA LYS A 428 28.82 9.70 1.98
C LYS A 428 28.26 8.61 1.05
N LEU A 429 29.14 7.95 0.30
CA LEU A 429 28.72 6.90 -0.63
C LEU A 429 28.24 5.65 0.11
N HIS A 430 28.80 5.37 1.29
CA HIS A 430 28.33 4.30 2.14
C HIS A 430 26.89 4.54 2.59
N ALA A 431 26.58 5.73 3.13
CA ALA A 431 25.23 6.12 3.54
C ALA A 431 24.21 6.02 2.40
N LEU A 432 24.55 6.51 1.20
CA LEU A 432 23.71 6.40 0.02
C LEU A 432 23.37 4.96 -0.37
N VAL A 433 24.35 4.05 -0.23
CA VAL A 433 24.19 2.64 -0.59
C VAL A 433 23.43 1.86 0.47
N THR A 434 23.59 2.20 1.75
CA THR A 434 22.90 1.55 2.87
C THR A 434 21.53 2.13 3.17
N GLY A 435 21.25 3.36 2.75
CA GLY A 435 19.98 4.04 2.98
C GLY A 435 18.81 3.45 2.20
N ASP A 436 17.62 3.95 2.50
CA ASP A 436 16.33 3.39 2.10
C ASP A 436 15.84 3.80 0.70
N LEU A 437 16.60 4.67 0.03
CA LEU A 437 16.25 5.21 -1.28
C LEU A 437 16.51 4.22 -2.42
N SER A 438 15.74 4.33 -3.49
CA SER A 438 15.89 3.53 -4.71
C SER A 438 15.83 4.44 -5.93
N PHE A 439 16.46 4.02 -7.02
CA PHE A 439 16.72 4.90 -8.17
C PHE A 439 16.12 4.32 -9.44
N LEU A 440 15.23 5.08 -10.06
CA LEU A 440 14.48 4.64 -11.23
C LEU A 440 14.74 5.57 -12.40
N LYS A 441 15.35 5.04 -13.46
CA LYS A 441 15.60 5.78 -14.70
C LYS A 441 14.29 6.33 -15.26
N VAL A 442 14.27 7.58 -15.72
CA VAL A 442 13.13 8.16 -16.44
C VAL A 442 12.94 7.44 -17.77
N ARG A 443 11.69 7.16 -18.14
CA ARG A 443 11.35 6.47 -19.38
C ARG A 443 10.57 7.34 -20.35
N ASP A 444 9.66 8.15 -19.81
CA ASP A 444 8.72 8.94 -20.61
C ASP A 444 8.33 10.20 -19.85
N ILE A 445 8.15 11.30 -20.60
CA ILE A 445 7.74 12.61 -20.09
C ILE A 445 6.68 13.13 -21.06
N GLU A 446 5.46 13.28 -20.56
CA GLU A 446 4.30 13.68 -21.37
C GLU A 446 3.74 15.00 -20.83
N GLU A 447 3.49 15.97 -21.71
CA GLU A 447 2.73 17.18 -21.36
C GLU A 447 1.23 16.85 -21.38
N LEU A 448 0.53 17.17 -20.28
CA LEU A 448 -0.89 16.91 -20.14
C LEU A 448 -1.70 18.21 -20.27
N GLU A 449 -2.82 18.14 -20.97
CA GLU A 449 -3.80 19.22 -21.03
C GLU A 449 -4.58 19.30 -19.72
N TYR A 450 -4.43 20.42 -19.00
CA TYR A 450 -5.17 20.73 -17.78
C TYR A 450 -5.84 22.10 -17.90
N SER A 451 -7.04 22.24 -17.34
CA SER A 451 -7.68 23.55 -17.26
C SER A 451 -6.95 24.45 -16.26
N SER A 452 -6.75 25.71 -16.62
CA SER A 452 -6.08 26.72 -15.80
C SER A 452 -6.82 27.02 -14.48
N ASP A 453 -8.11 26.66 -14.42
CA ASP A 453 -8.95 26.78 -13.22
C ASP A 453 -8.81 25.59 -12.25
N GLU A 454 -8.08 24.53 -12.62
CA GLU A 454 -7.85 23.40 -11.73
C GLU A 454 -6.89 23.75 -10.58
N TYR A 455 -7.09 23.04 -9.47
CA TYR A 455 -6.25 23.16 -8.29
C TYR A 455 -5.14 22.11 -8.31
N VAL A 456 -3.96 22.55 -7.90
CA VAL A 456 -2.79 21.74 -7.63
C VAL A 456 -2.44 21.85 -6.15
N TYR A 457 -1.80 20.81 -5.62
CA TYR A 457 -1.63 20.61 -4.18
C TYR A 457 -0.18 20.31 -3.81
N ASP A 458 0.17 20.57 -2.57
CA ASP A 458 1.50 20.28 -2.05
C ASP A 458 1.46 20.11 -0.52
N PHE A 459 2.55 19.65 0.08
CA PHE A 459 2.79 19.68 1.51
C PHE A 459 3.85 20.70 1.87
N SER A 460 3.90 21.08 3.15
CA SER A 460 5.12 21.62 3.76
C SER A 460 5.53 20.68 4.88
N VAL A 461 6.76 20.18 4.82
CA VAL A 461 7.33 19.13 5.67
C VAL A 461 8.66 19.66 6.22
N PRO A 462 8.65 20.37 7.35
CA PRO A 462 9.85 21.01 7.88
C PRO A 462 10.97 20.00 8.17
N GLY A 463 12.22 20.40 7.89
CA GLY A 463 13.42 19.63 8.17
C GLY A 463 13.79 18.58 7.13
N LYS A 464 12.81 17.98 6.45
CA LYS A 464 13.05 17.00 5.37
C LYS A 464 12.75 17.52 3.98
N GLU A 465 11.80 18.45 3.85
CA GLU A 465 11.50 19.16 2.60
C GLU A 465 11.04 18.28 1.44
N ASN A 466 10.50 17.10 1.76
CA ASN A 466 9.99 16.16 0.78
C ASN A 466 8.80 15.37 1.30
N PHE A 467 8.05 14.78 0.37
CA PHE A 467 7.02 13.80 0.67
C PHE A 467 6.94 12.74 -0.44
N TYR A 468 6.39 11.58 -0.11
CA TYR A 468 6.24 10.45 -1.02
C TYR A 468 4.81 10.40 -1.58
N GLY A 469 4.67 10.16 -2.88
CA GLY A 469 3.37 10.14 -3.53
C GLY A 469 3.42 9.70 -5.00
N GLY A 470 2.26 9.66 -5.65
CA GLY A 470 2.14 9.28 -7.05
C GLY A 470 1.86 7.78 -7.25
N PHE A 471 1.58 7.42 -8.50
CA PHE A 471 1.28 6.03 -8.84
C PHE A 471 2.52 5.16 -8.66
N LEU A 472 2.42 4.15 -7.79
CA LEU A 472 3.50 3.27 -7.33
C LEU A 472 4.62 3.97 -6.52
N GLY A 473 4.44 5.25 -6.22
CA GLY A 473 5.22 6.05 -5.27
C GLY A 473 6.57 6.56 -5.78
N LEU A 474 6.79 7.88 -5.69
CA LEU A 474 8.02 8.62 -5.97
C LEU A 474 8.18 9.74 -4.93
N PHE A 475 9.40 10.23 -4.70
CA PHE A 475 9.62 11.38 -3.84
C PHE A 475 9.48 12.71 -4.61
N LEU A 476 8.74 13.61 -3.99
CA LEU A 476 8.43 14.96 -4.47
C LEU A 476 9.09 15.97 -3.52
N HIS A 477 9.75 16.98 -4.08
CA HIS A 477 10.27 18.09 -3.29
C HIS A 477 9.12 19.01 -2.92
N ASN A 478 8.97 19.30 -1.64
CA ASN A 478 7.87 20.13 -1.20
C ASN A 478 8.10 21.60 -1.59
N THR A 479 7.05 22.40 -1.62
CA THR A 479 7.23 23.85 -1.70
C THR A 479 7.71 24.33 -0.34
N MET A 480 8.99 24.71 -0.26
CA MET A 480 9.39 25.70 0.73
C MET A 480 8.49 26.91 0.49
N GLY A 481 7.71 27.30 1.50
CA GLY A 481 6.91 28.52 1.43
C GLY A 481 7.83 29.72 1.30
N GLU A 482 8.34 29.99 0.10
CA GLU A 482 9.00 31.23 -0.23
C GLU A 482 7.94 32.33 -0.13
N GLY A 483 7.93 33.00 1.02
CA GLY A 483 7.12 34.18 1.26
C GLY A 483 5.96 33.96 2.22
N GLY A 484 6.27 33.84 3.51
CA GLY A 484 5.38 34.44 4.50
C GLY A 484 5.33 35.95 4.26
N ALA A 485 4.15 36.53 4.08
CA ALA A 485 4.00 37.98 4.14
C ALA A 485 4.15 38.41 5.61
N ILE A 486 5.33 38.91 5.99
CA ILE A 486 5.49 39.61 7.26
C ILE A 486 4.96 41.03 7.06
N ILE A 487 3.74 41.28 7.53
CA ILE A 487 3.22 42.64 7.66
C ILE A 487 3.77 43.18 8.97
N THR A 488 4.66 44.17 8.88
CA THR A 488 5.27 44.80 10.04
C THR A 488 5.45 46.28 9.76
N ASP A 489 5.11 47.10 10.76
CA ASP A 489 5.39 48.54 10.74
C ASP A 489 6.81 48.85 11.25
N ASN A 490 7.59 47.82 11.63
CA ASN A 490 8.95 47.98 12.09
C ASN A 490 9.92 48.17 10.90
N PRO A 491 10.59 49.32 10.76
CA PRO A 491 11.43 49.64 9.60
C PRO A 491 12.65 48.72 9.48
N LEU A 492 13.20 48.23 10.59
CA LEU A 492 14.39 47.38 10.61
C LEU A 492 14.04 45.97 10.13
N ILE A 493 12.92 45.41 10.61
CA ILE A 493 12.44 44.10 10.16
C ILE A 493 12.09 44.16 8.67
N HIS A 494 11.43 45.24 8.21
CA HIS A 494 11.12 45.44 6.79
C HIS A 494 12.39 45.46 5.91
N LYS A 495 13.44 46.15 6.36
CA LYS A 495 14.72 46.24 5.65
C LYS A 495 15.45 44.89 5.59
N SER A 496 15.48 44.15 6.72
CA SER A 496 16.10 42.82 6.78
C SER A 496 15.38 41.81 5.88
N ILE A 497 14.05 41.82 5.83
CA ILE A 497 13.29 40.91 4.95
C ILE A 497 13.58 41.18 3.48
N ARG A 498 13.67 42.46 3.07
CA ARG A 498 14.03 42.79 1.69
C ARG A 498 15.43 42.28 1.30
N SER A 499 16.39 42.25 2.23
CA SER A 499 17.72 41.72 1.94
C SER A 499 17.77 40.18 1.80
N PHE A 500 16.82 39.44 2.36
CA PHE A 500 16.74 37.98 2.19
C PHE A 500 16.04 37.56 0.89
N ARG A 501 15.30 38.47 0.23
CA ARG A 501 14.48 38.17 -0.94
C ARG A 501 15.29 38.03 -2.24
N ASP A 502 16.55 38.47 -2.25
CA ASP A 502 17.44 38.41 -3.41
C ASP A 502 18.24 37.09 -3.51
N TRP A 503 18.01 36.11 -2.61
CA TRP A 503 18.78 34.85 -2.57
C TRP A 503 18.09 33.65 -3.26
N GLY A 504 17.00 33.88 -4.01
CA GLY A 504 16.23 32.83 -4.72
C GLY A 504 16.12 33.05 -6.24
N ARG A 505 16.94 33.93 -6.82
CA ARG A 505 17.05 34.12 -8.26
C ARG A 505 18.52 34.27 -8.65
N ASP A 506 19.20 33.15 -8.77
CA ASP A 506 20.33 32.93 -9.67
C ASP A 506 20.39 31.44 -10.05
#